data_AF-A0A257Q752-F1
#
_entry.id   AF-A0A257Q752-F1
#
_cell.length_a   1.000
_cell.length_b   1.000
_cell.length_c   1.000
_cell.angle_alpha   90.00
_cell.angle_beta   90.00
_cell.angle_gamma   90.00
#
_symmetry.space_group_name_H-M   'P 1'
#
loop_
_entity.id
_entity.type
_entity.pdbx_description
1 polymer ?
#
loop_
_entity_poly.entity_id
_entity_poly.type
_entity_poly.pdbx_seq_one_letter_code
_entity_poly.pdbx_strand_id
1 'polypeptide(L)'
;MIGRKQILRACLFSAALAFTAGTAGKAMASDPLPGDSIAPPVNVNIGLLYNQFNDAGALGALRGSNYAHDTHISTDIAVLRYIRTFEIKGVEAGVQVYEPYVAFLGQQKIGLSNTEPSPFGAGTANLSHSSGFGQPNFGAFFWPVNDPKTGTYVVVAPWISPPISGYNNSSFLTPGNNTWVYEMEIGARTTLIGTPTTPNLQVEAWGEVYGFGDNNKSAANSPAVSANNIPFPASLFFKNPIAQASSTPATFHEQPSEEFRIYFPYNFAPAMGAFIAPGFYQSFGGKQTYTIHANGAKVDSGNRTEESQLRLIASTFVNPSTQIMLVGGYDIANHGGPLNRSFEIRIAKFF
;
A
#
# COMPACT_ATOMS: atom_id res chain seq x y z
N MET A 1 -5.85 42.19 23.92
CA MET A 1 -7.04 41.54 23.34
C MET A 1 -6.61 40.73 22.12
N ILE A 2 -6.34 39.44 22.31
CA ILE A 2 -5.93 38.54 21.23
C ILE A 2 -7.22 38.04 20.57
N GLY A 3 -7.46 38.50 19.35
CA GLY A 3 -8.76 38.38 18.69
C GLY A 3 -9.09 36.94 18.31
N ARG A 4 -10.31 36.52 18.66
CA ARG A 4 -11.02 35.27 18.30
C ARG A 4 -10.87 34.85 16.82
N LYS A 5 -10.49 35.78 15.93
CA LYS A 5 -10.25 35.55 14.49
C LYS A 5 -8.89 34.91 14.15
N GLN A 6 -7.86 34.99 15.01
CA GLN A 6 -6.57 34.32 14.78
C GLN A 6 -6.63 32.84 15.16
N ILE A 7 -7.40 32.48 16.19
CA ILE A 7 -7.61 31.09 16.62
C ILE A 7 -8.41 30.31 15.54
N LEU A 8 -9.38 30.96 14.89
CA LEU A 8 -10.13 30.38 13.76
C LEU A 8 -9.29 30.14 12.50
N ARG A 9 -8.22 30.92 12.27
CA ARG A 9 -7.28 30.69 11.16
C ARG A 9 -6.27 29.59 11.46
N ALA A 10 -5.83 29.45 12.71
CA ALA A 10 -5.01 28.32 13.13
C ALA A 10 -5.76 26.98 12.95
N CYS A 11 -7.08 26.95 13.20
CA CYS A 11 -7.90 25.76 12.95
C CYS A 11 -8.11 25.45 11.45
N LEU A 12 -8.12 26.46 10.56
CA LEU A 12 -8.20 26.26 9.11
C LEU A 12 -6.86 25.78 8.51
N PHE A 13 -5.73 26.15 9.12
CA PHE A 13 -4.41 25.62 8.78
C PHE A 13 -4.27 24.12 9.09
N SER A 14 -4.88 23.65 10.18
CA SER A 14 -4.85 22.23 10.56
C SER A 14 -5.81 21.37 9.76
N ALA A 15 -6.91 21.93 9.24
CA ALA A 15 -7.91 21.17 8.50
C ALA A 15 -7.51 20.88 7.04
N ALA A 16 -6.62 21.69 6.44
CA ALA A 16 -6.15 21.49 5.06
C ALA A 16 -4.89 20.60 4.96
N LEU A 17 -4.22 20.34 6.09
CA LEU A 17 -2.94 19.61 6.20
C LEU A 17 -2.96 18.58 7.34
N ALA A 18 -4.14 18.05 7.68
CA ALA A 18 -4.26 16.86 8.53
C ALA A 18 -3.77 15.63 7.75
N PHE A 19 -2.45 15.55 7.53
CA PHE A 19 -1.78 14.34 7.08
C PHE A 19 -1.70 13.38 8.26
N THR A 20 -2.74 12.59 8.39
CA THR A 20 -2.83 11.57 9.41
C THR A 20 -2.33 10.25 8.86
N ALA A 21 -1.30 9.70 9.51
CA ALA A 21 -0.83 8.32 9.49
C ALA A 21 -1.67 7.32 8.67
N GLY A 22 -1.25 7.11 7.43
CA GLY A 22 -1.80 6.09 6.53
C GLY A 22 -0.99 5.91 5.23
N THR A 23 0.20 6.51 5.10
CA THR A 23 0.98 6.51 3.85
C THR A 23 2.35 5.82 3.95
N ALA A 24 2.48 4.77 4.78
CA ALA A 24 3.21 3.62 4.25
C ALA A 24 2.44 3.22 3.01
N GLY A 25 3.08 3.07 1.84
CA GLY A 25 2.44 2.44 0.69
C GLY A 25 1.63 1.26 1.21
N LYS A 26 0.33 1.25 0.90
CA LYS A 26 -0.61 0.33 1.52
C LYS A 26 -0.01 -1.05 1.37
N ALA A 27 0.46 -1.62 2.48
CA ALA A 27 0.69 -3.05 2.55
C ALA A 27 -0.71 -3.66 2.53
N MET A 28 -1.34 -3.59 1.35
CA MET A 28 -2.56 -4.29 1.00
C MET A 28 -2.28 -5.75 1.18
N ALA A 29 -3.20 -6.43 1.82
CA ALA A 29 -2.90 -7.61 2.61
C ALA A 29 -2.66 -8.89 1.77
N SER A 30 -2.35 -8.80 0.48
CA SER A 30 -1.98 -9.96 -0.34
C SER A 30 -1.13 -9.62 -1.57
N ASP A 31 -1.43 -8.49 -2.24
CA ASP A 31 -0.87 -8.03 -3.54
C ASP A 31 -0.55 -9.19 -4.50
N PRO A 32 -1.57 -9.93 -4.97
CA PRO A 32 -1.36 -11.15 -5.73
C PRO A 32 -0.67 -10.87 -7.06
N LEU A 33 0.32 -11.68 -7.40
CA LEU A 33 1.15 -11.52 -8.60
C LEU A 33 0.82 -12.59 -9.65
N PRO A 34 1.18 -12.38 -10.93
CA PRO A 34 0.99 -13.40 -11.96
C PRO A 34 1.61 -14.73 -11.55
N GLY A 35 0.84 -15.81 -11.70
CA GLY A 35 1.23 -17.15 -11.29
C GLY A 35 0.80 -17.55 -9.88
N ASP A 36 0.31 -16.63 -9.05
CA ASP A 36 -0.14 -16.96 -7.69
C ASP A 36 -1.51 -17.66 -7.69
N SER A 37 -2.27 -17.54 -8.77
CA SER A 37 -3.52 -18.31 -8.96
C SER A 37 -3.28 -19.73 -9.46
N ILE A 38 -2.03 -20.11 -9.75
CA ILE A 38 -1.67 -21.50 -10.10
C ILE A 38 -1.68 -22.33 -8.82
N ALA A 39 -2.47 -23.39 -8.84
CA ALA A 39 -2.49 -24.37 -7.77
C ALA A 39 -1.10 -25.05 -7.63
N PRO A 40 -0.38 -24.87 -6.51
CA PRO A 40 0.88 -25.57 -6.25
C PRO A 40 0.66 -27.08 -6.06
N PRO A 41 1.71 -27.90 -5.92
CA PRO A 41 1.50 -29.29 -5.50
C PRO A 41 0.80 -29.36 -4.13
N VAL A 42 -0.12 -30.31 -3.97
CA VAL A 42 -0.70 -30.64 -2.66
C VAL A 42 0.39 -31.16 -1.71
N ASN A 43 0.21 -30.91 -0.42
CA ASN A 43 1.07 -31.41 0.64
C ASN A 43 2.54 -30.92 0.62
N VAL A 44 2.76 -29.68 0.18
CA VAL A 44 4.07 -29.01 0.27
C VAL A 44 4.02 -27.81 1.21
N ASN A 45 5.20 -27.31 1.56
CA ASN A 45 5.40 -26.02 2.21
C ASN A 45 6.05 -25.08 1.21
N ILE A 46 5.70 -23.80 1.31
CA ILE A 46 6.31 -22.76 0.47
C ILE A 46 6.75 -21.63 1.39
N GLY A 47 8.04 -21.31 1.35
CA GLY A 47 8.59 -20.11 1.96
C GLY A 47 8.82 -19.06 0.89
N LEU A 48 8.35 -17.84 1.12
CA LEU A 48 8.59 -16.72 0.21
C LEU A 48 9.21 -15.56 0.97
N LEU A 49 10.22 -14.95 0.36
CA LEU A 49 10.80 -13.69 0.78
C LEU A 49 10.56 -12.67 -0.31
N TYR A 50 10.03 -11.51 0.08
CA TYR A 50 9.85 -10.35 -0.76
C TYR A 50 10.69 -9.21 -0.22
N ASN A 51 11.21 -8.39 -1.11
CA ASN A 51 11.72 -7.09 -0.74
C ASN A 51 11.34 -6.07 -1.82
N GLN A 52 10.55 -5.08 -1.41
CA GLN A 52 10.01 -4.02 -2.24
C GLN A 52 10.61 -2.68 -1.82
N PHE A 53 11.20 -1.98 -2.77
CA PHE A 53 11.63 -0.60 -2.62
C PHE A 53 10.63 0.31 -3.33
N ASN A 54 10.18 1.35 -2.64
CA ASN A 54 9.37 2.41 -3.23
C ASN A 54 10.09 3.75 -3.07
N ASP A 55 10.04 4.56 -4.13
CA ASP A 55 10.46 5.95 -4.11
C ASP A 55 9.40 6.82 -4.80
N ALA A 56 8.97 7.88 -4.12
CA ALA A 56 7.97 8.80 -4.61
C ALA A 56 8.48 10.24 -4.53
N GLY A 57 8.61 10.87 -5.70
CA GLY A 57 8.90 12.30 -5.84
C GLY A 57 7.65 13.19 -5.82
N ALA A 58 6.47 12.60 -5.64
CA ALA A 58 5.21 13.32 -5.58
C ALA A 58 4.20 12.62 -4.67
N LEU A 59 3.31 13.40 -4.09
CA LEU A 59 2.15 12.91 -3.34
C LEU A 59 0.88 13.34 -4.06
N GLY A 60 -0.03 12.41 -4.28
CA GLY A 60 -1.33 12.69 -4.87
C GLY A 60 -2.24 13.38 -3.88
N ALA A 61 -2.81 14.51 -4.25
CA ALA A 61 -3.68 15.31 -3.41
C ALA A 61 -5.16 15.07 -3.74
N LEU A 62 -6.03 15.58 -2.87
CA LEU A 62 -7.46 15.68 -3.14
C LEU A 62 -7.70 16.48 -4.44
N ARG A 63 -8.66 16.02 -5.25
CA ARG A 63 -9.14 16.69 -6.49
C ARG A 63 -8.14 16.70 -7.66
N GLY A 64 -7.28 15.68 -7.77
CA GLY A 64 -6.44 15.45 -8.95
C GLY A 64 -5.25 16.39 -9.11
N SER A 65 -4.85 17.08 -8.03
CA SER A 65 -3.59 17.84 -7.98
C SER A 65 -2.50 17.03 -7.29
N ASN A 66 -1.22 17.33 -7.53
CA ASN A 66 -0.09 16.62 -6.92
C ASN A 66 0.86 17.58 -6.20
N TYR A 67 1.36 17.17 -5.04
CA TYR A 67 2.47 17.81 -4.33
C TYR A 67 3.79 17.21 -4.81
N ALA A 68 4.35 17.73 -5.90
CA ALA A 68 5.55 17.17 -6.56
C ALA A 68 6.85 17.96 -6.34
N HIS A 69 6.76 19.21 -5.89
CA HIS A 69 7.94 20.05 -5.76
C HIS A 69 8.73 19.69 -4.49
N ASP A 70 9.92 19.11 -4.61
CA ASP A 70 10.78 18.73 -3.46
C ASP A 70 10.09 17.76 -2.46
N THR A 71 9.14 16.97 -2.95
CA THR A 71 8.56 15.84 -2.21
C THR A 71 9.48 14.62 -2.34
N HIS A 72 9.67 13.91 -1.23
CA HIS A 72 10.42 12.66 -1.21
C HIS A 72 9.84 11.76 -0.12
N ILE A 73 9.25 10.64 -0.54
CA ILE A 73 8.80 9.57 0.35
C ILE A 73 9.41 8.27 -0.16
N SER A 74 10.15 7.58 0.70
CA SER A 74 10.83 6.34 0.32
C SER A 74 10.66 5.27 1.37
N THR A 75 10.37 4.05 0.93
CA THR A 75 10.16 2.89 1.81
C THR A 75 10.90 1.65 1.31
N ASP A 76 11.44 0.88 2.25
CA ASP A 76 11.84 -0.51 2.06
C ASP A 76 10.84 -1.39 2.81
N ILE A 77 10.28 -2.38 2.13
CA ILE A 77 9.30 -3.31 2.67
C ILE A 77 9.83 -4.73 2.44
N ALA A 78 10.25 -5.38 3.53
CA ALA A 78 10.60 -6.80 3.51
C ALA A 78 9.40 -7.62 3.97
N VAL A 79 9.06 -8.71 3.26
CA VAL A 79 7.95 -9.59 3.64
C VAL A 79 8.42 -11.03 3.72
N LEU A 80 8.09 -11.70 4.83
CA LEU A 80 8.25 -13.15 4.96
C LEU A 80 6.87 -13.80 4.91
N ARG A 81 6.66 -14.71 3.96
CA ARG A 81 5.41 -15.49 3.80
C ARG A 81 5.68 -16.97 3.90
N TYR A 82 4.78 -17.67 4.56
CA TYR A 82 4.78 -19.12 4.68
C TYR A 82 3.42 -19.68 4.29
N ILE A 83 3.43 -20.75 3.50
CA ILE A 83 2.25 -21.41 2.95
C ILE A 83 2.33 -22.91 3.22
N ARG A 84 1.20 -23.52 3.61
CA ARG A 84 1.02 -24.97 3.70
C ARG A 84 -0.17 -25.38 2.84
N THR A 85 0.07 -26.27 1.87
CA THR A 85 -0.98 -26.75 0.94
C THR A 85 -1.49 -28.12 1.37
N PHE A 86 -2.77 -28.39 1.16
CA PHE A 86 -3.39 -29.67 1.47
C PHE A 86 -4.63 -29.86 0.58
N GLU A 87 -5.35 -30.95 0.78
CA GLU A 87 -6.58 -31.23 0.05
C GLU A 87 -7.73 -31.48 1.03
N ILE A 88 -8.90 -30.94 0.70
CA ILE A 88 -10.15 -31.22 1.40
C ILE A 88 -11.13 -31.83 0.39
N LYS A 89 -11.37 -33.14 0.48
CA LYS A 89 -12.36 -33.86 -0.35
C LYS A 89 -12.17 -33.64 -1.86
N GLY A 90 -10.94 -33.73 -2.38
CA GLY A 90 -10.64 -33.49 -3.79
C GLY A 90 -10.52 -32.02 -4.20
N VAL A 91 -10.69 -31.08 -3.27
CA VAL A 91 -10.45 -29.65 -3.51
C VAL A 91 -9.09 -29.28 -2.91
N GLU A 92 -8.20 -28.79 -3.75
CA GLU A 92 -6.92 -28.25 -3.30
C GLU A 92 -7.13 -26.98 -2.49
N ALA A 93 -6.44 -26.87 -1.37
CA ALA A 93 -6.57 -25.80 -0.42
C ALA A 93 -5.25 -25.53 0.32
N GLY A 94 -5.23 -24.49 1.13
CA GLY A 94 -4.11 -24.25 2.03
C GLY A 94 -4.36 -23.14 3.02
N VAL A 95 -3.35 -22.94 3.86
CA VAL A 95 -3.28 -21.83 4.81
C VAL A 95 -1.96 -21.11 4.64
N GLN A 96 -1.96 -19.85 5.02
CA GLN A 96 -0.79 -18.99 4.88
C GLN A 96 -0.75 -17.92 5.94
N VAL A 97 0.47 -17.47 6.19
CA VAL A 97 0.77 -16.31 7.03
C VAL A 97 1.85 -15.50 6.35
N TYR A 98 1.80 -14.17 6.46
CA TYR A 98 2.97 -13.37 6.20
C TYR A 98 3.06 -12.15 7.11
N GLU A 99 4.29 -11.67 7.26
CA GLU A 99 4.65 -10.55 8.11
C GLU A 99 5.52 -9.57 7.33
N PRO A 100 5.08 -8.31 7.16
CA PRO A 100 5.87 -7.25 6.57
C PRO A 100 6.70 -6.50 7.63
N TYR A 101 7.91 -6.08 7.28
CA TYR A 101 8.68 -5.08 8.02
C TYR A 101 8.87 -3.86 7.11
N VAL A 102 8.40 -2.70 7.56
CA VAL A 102 8.41 -1.45 6.79
C VAL A 102 9.44 -0.51 7.38
N ALA A 103 10.33 0.02 6.54
CA ALA A 103 11.27 1.06 6.90
C ALA A 103 11.09 2.29 6.00
N PHE A 104 10.84 3.45 6.61
CA PHE A 104 10.83 4.72 5.91
C PHE A 104 12.28 5.24 5.79
N LEU A 105 12.82 5.23 4.58
CA LEU A 105 14.23 5.46 4.32
C LEU A 105 14.58 6.95 4.22
N GLY A 106 15.50 7.43 5.05
CA GLY A 106 15.95 8.82 4.98
C GLY A 106 14.90 9.83 5.42
N GLN A 107 15.12 11.11 5.08
CA GLN A 107 14.22 12.20 5.48
C GLN A 107 12.97 12.23 4.59
N GLN A 108 11.85 11.90 5.19
CA GLN A 108 10.54 11.89 4.53
C GLN A 108 9.97 13.31 4.51
N LYS A 109 9.57 13.80 3.34
CA LYS A 109 9.04 15.16 3.19
C LYS A 109 8.02 15.30 2.08
N ILE A 110 7.08 16.22 2.27
CA ILE A 110 6.15 16.67 1.24
C ILE A 110 6.43 18.14 1.01
N GLY A 111 6.71 18.52 -0.24
CA GLY A 111 6.82 19.92 -0.58
C GLY A 111 5.47 20.54 -0.88
N LEU A 112 5.28 21.75 -0.37
CA LEU A 112 4.05 22.51 -0.46
C LEU A 112 4.20 23.57 -1.55
N SER A 113 3.26 23.63 -2.49
CA SER A 113 3.21 24.66 -3.53
C SER A 113 2.83 26.03 -2.96
N ASN A 114 3.07 27.10 -3.74
CA ASN A 114 2.68 28.48 -3.42
C ASN A 114 1.15 28.69 -3.26
N THR A 115 0.35 27.64 -3.38
CA THR A 115 -1.11 27.69 -3.20
C THR A 115 -1.47 27.51 -1.73
N GLU A 116 -1.23 28.59 -0.98
CA GLU A 116 -1.84 29.06 0.28
C GLU A 116 -2.12 28.08 1.47
N PRO A 117 -1.96 28.53 2.73
CA PRO A 117 -1.91 29.93 3.14
C PRO A 117 -0.59 30.35 3.78
N SER A 118 0.56 29.82 3.34
CA SER A 118 1.85 30.36 3.79
C SER A 118 2.10 31.72 3.10
N PRO A 119 2.14 32.85 3.81
CA PRO A 119 2.50 34.14 3.23
C PRO A 119 3.98 34.20 2.79
N PHE A 120 4.73 33.10 3.02
CA PHE A 120 6.16 32.97 2.72
C PHE A 120 6.42 32.09 1.48
N GLY A 121 5.36 31.74 0.73
CA GLY A 121 5.46 30.89 -0.46
C GLY A 121 5.69 29.42 -0.12
N ALA A 122 6.29 28.70 -1.08
CA ALA A 122 6.57 27.28 -1.01
C ALA A 122 7.36 26.89 0.25
N GLY A 123 7.11 25.66 0.70
CA GLY A 123 7.72 25.13 1.91
C GLY A 123 7.68 23.61 1.94
N THR A 124 7.93 23.05 3.11
CA THR A 124 8.06 21.61 3.30
C THR A 124 7.38 21.17 4.57
N ALA A 125 6.59 20.10 4.48
CA ALA A 125 6.12 19.33 5.61
C ALA A 125 7.07 18.15 5.87
N ASN A 126 7.66 18.10 7.07
CA ASN A 126 8.53 16.98 7.46
C ASN A 126 7.70 15.86 8.07
N LEU A 127 7.90 14.63 7.59
CA LEU A 127 7.22 13.43 8.06
C LEU A 127 8.13 12.58 8.95
N SER A 128 7.55 11.64 9.69
CA SER A 128 8.32 10.68 10.49
C SER A 128 9.02 9.67 9.58
N HIS A 129 10.14 9.12 10.02
CA HIS A 129 10.97 8.18 9.26
C HIS A 129 11.31 6.93 10.08
N SER A 130 10.30 6.39 10.78
CA SER A 130 10.46 5.21 11.64
C SER A 130 10.54 3.91 10.83
N SER A 131 10.84 2.80 11.50
CA SER A 131 10.66 1.48 10.92
C SER A 131 9.99 0.56 11.94
N GLY A 132 9.40 -0.53 11.47
CA GLY A 132 8.81 -1.53 12.32
C GLY A 132 8.01 -2.57 11.54
N PHE A 133 7.55 -3.58 12.26
CA PHE A 133 6.62 -4.58 11.75
C PHE A 133 5.30 -3.93 11.33
N GLY A 134 4.80 -4.29 10.15
CA GLY A 134 3.42 -3.99 9.77
C GLY A 134 2.47 -4.94 10.49
N GLN A 135 1.29 -5.15 9.91
CA GLN A 135 0.33 -6.10 10.50
C GLN A 135 0.59 -7.50 9.95
N PRO A 136 0.54 -8.56 10.78
CA PRO A 136 0.55 -9.92 10.29
C PRO A 136 -0.76 -10.20 9.56
N ASN A 137 -0.69 -11.05 8.55
CA ASN A 137 -1.83 -11.44 7.75
C ASN A 137 -1.96 -12.95 7.77
N PHE A 138 -3.17 -13.43 8.03
CA PHE A 138 -3.49 -14.85 8.08
C PHE A 138 -4.54 -15.15 7.03
N GLY A 139 -4.23 -16.09 6.15
CA GLY A 139 -5.09 -16.43 5.02
C GLY A 139 -5.37 -17.92 4.96
N ALA A 140 -6.52 -18.25 4.40
CA ALA A 140 -6.80 -19.56 3.84
C ALA A 140 -7.08 -19.39 2.34
N PHE A 141 -6.98 -20.46 1.58
CA PHE A 141 -7.30 -20.42 0.16
C PHE A 141 -7.73 -21.79 -0.35
N PHE A 142 -8.45 -21.81 -1.47
CA PHE A 142 -8.83 -23.03 -2.17
C PHE A 142 -9.11 -22.76 -3.64
N TRP A 143 -8.99 -23.80 -4.47
CA TRP A 143 -9.24 -23.73 -5.91
C TRP A 143 -10.56 -24.40 -6.31
N PRO A 144 -11.67 -23.65 -6.44
CA PRO A 144 -12.90 -24.20 -7.02
C PRO A 144 -12.73 -24.65 -8.48
N VAL A 145 -11.79 -24.07 -9.22
CA VAL A 145 -11.42 -24.51 -10.57
C VAL A 145 -9.91 -24.71 -10.63
N ASN A 146 -9.51 -25.92 -11.00
CA ASN A 146 -8.12 -26.30 -11.23
C ASN A 146 -8.07 -27.21 -12.47
N ASP A 147 -7.85 -26.62 -13.65
CA ASP A 147 -7.68 -27.35 -14.91
C ASP A 147 -6.33 -27.02 -15.55
N PRO A 148 -5.28 -27.79 -15.23
CA PRO A 148 -3.95 -27.60 -15.78
C PRO A 148 -3.86 -27.81 -17.30
N LYS A 149 -4.83 -28.50 -17.93
CA LYS A 149 -4.81 -28.76 -19.39
C LYS A 149 -5.09 -27.49 -20.18
N THR A 150 -6.00 -26.66 -19.68
CA THR A 150 -6.34 -25.36 -20.28
C THR A 150 -5.59 -24.21 -19.61
N GLY A 151 -4.92 -24.48 -18.49
CA GLY A 151 -4.29 -23.45 -17.67
C GLY A 151 -5.33 -22.60 -16.94
N THR A 152 -6.53 -23.14 -16.72
CA THR A 152 -7.64 -22.42 -16.13
C THR A 152 -7.70 -22.67 -14.63
N TYR A 153 -7.60 -21.60 -13.85
CA TYR A 153 -7.65 -21.67 -12.39
C TYR A 153 -8.55 -20.57 -11.87
N VAL A 154 -9.30 -20.89 -10.82
CA VAL A 154 -9.97 -19.91 -9.97
C VAL A 154 -9.57 -20.21 -8.56
N VAL A 155 -9.09 -19.20 -7.85
CA VAL A 155 -8.70 -19.26 -6.43
C VAL A 155 -9.57 -18.29 -5.64
N VAL A 156 -9.94 -18.71 -4.44
CA VAL A 156 -10.63 -17.86 -3.46
C VAL A 156 -9.81 -17.87 -2.19
N ALA A 157 -9.48 -16.69 -1.67
CA ALA A 157 -8.61 -16.52 -0.52
C ALA A 157 -9.19 -15.46 0.45
N PRO A 158 -9.85 -15.89 1.54
CA PRO A 158 -10.16 -14.98 2.64
C PRO A 158 -8.94 -14.75 3.54
N TRP A 159 -8.82 -13.52 4.03
CA TRP A 159 -7.74 -13.08 4.92
C TRP A 159 -8.27 -12.30 6.13
N ILE A 160 -7.46 -12.32 7.19
CA ILE A 160 -7.66 -11.50 8.39
C ILE A 160 -6.32 -10.99 8.90
N SER A 161 -6.31 -9.73 9.32
CA SER A 161 -5.12 -9.05 9.84
C SER A 161 -5.47 -8.37 11.16
N PRO A 162 -4.95 -8.85 12.30
CA PRO A 162 -5.18 -8.21 13.58
C PRO A 162 -4.40 -6.88 13.70
N PRO A 163 -4.83 -5.96 14.58
CA PRO A 163 -4.14 -4.69 14.84
C PRO A 163 -2.89 -4.90 15.71
N ILE A 164 -1.93 -5.66 15.20
CA ILE A 164 -0.65 -5.94 15.85
C ILE A 164 0.44 -5.45 14.91
N SER A 165 0.99 -4.27 15.18
CA SER A 165 2.05 -3.67 14.35
C SER A 165 2.88 -2.67 15.15
N GLY A 166 3.94 -2.16 14.53
CA GLY A 166 4.75 -1.05 15.01
C GLY A 166 4.05 0.31 14.96
N TYR A 167 2.72 0.34 15.09
CA TYR A 167 1.93 1.56 15.03
C TYR A 167 2.30 2.57 16.12
N ASN A 168 2.46 3.82 15.72
CA ASN A 168 2.67 4.95 16.64
C ASN A 168 1.71 6.09 16.28
N ASN A 169 0.78 6.40 17.18
CA ASN A 169 -0.22 7.44 16.97
C ASN A 169 0.34 8.87 16.98
N SER A 170 1.62 9.07 17.34
CA SER A 170 2.30 10.37 17.24
C SER A 170 3.12 10.53 15.95
N SER A 171 3.21 9.49 15.12
CA SER A 171 3.94 9.50 13.85
C SER A 171 3.04 9.88 12.66
N PHE A 172 3.63 10.44 11.60
CA PHE A 172 2.94 10.74 10.33
C PHE A 172 2.94 9.55 9.36
N LEU A 173 3.96 8.73 9.47
CA LEU A 173 4.24 7.55 8.67
C LEU A 173 4.45 6.39 9.63
N THR A 174 3.67 5.33 9.44
CA THR A 174 3.58 4.17 10.35
C THR A 174 3.55 2.88 9.52
N PRO A 175 4.21 1.80 9.97
CA PRO A 175 4.20 0.49 9.29
C PRO A 175 2.82 -0.18 9.16
N GLY A 176 1.83 0.23 9.97
CA GLY A 176 0.45 -0.28 9.90
C GLY A 176 -0.53 0.73 10.51
N ASN A 177 -1.84 0.53 10.31
CA ASN A 177 -2.89 1.48 10.73
C ASN A 177 -3.55 1.10 12.09
N ASN A 178 -3.19 -0.06 12.65
CA ASN A 178 -3.71 -0.57 13.92
C ASN A 178 -5.24 -0.74 13.91
N THR A 179 -5.78 -1.21 12.79
CA THR A 179 -7.17 -1.64 12.64
C THR A 179 -7.25 -3.15 12.43
N TRP A 180 -8.43 -3.74 12.66
CA TRP A 180 -8.70 -5.04 12.06
C TRP A 180 -8.89 -4.85 10.56
N VAL A 181 -8.27 -5.72 9.76
CA VAL A 181 -8.49 -5.80 8.32
C VAL A 181 -9.07 -7.17 7.99
N TYR A 182 -10.11 -7.17 7.16
CA TYR A 182 -10.69 -8.36 6.56
C TYR A 182 -10.62 -8.21 5.06
N GLU A 183 -10.21 -9.25 4.37
CA GLU A 183 -10.10 -9.24 2.92
C GLU A 183 -10.68 -10.52 2.34
N MET A 184 -11.35 -10.37 1.20
CA MET A 184 -11.71 -11.48 0.33
C MET A 184 -11.05 -11.24 -1.01
N GLU A 185 -10.18 -12.16 -1.39
CA GLU A 185 -9.46 -12.16 -2.67
C GLU A 185 -10.00 -13.26 -3.57
N ILE A 186 -10.21 -12.94 -4.85
CA ILE A 186 -10.55 -13.91 -5.89
C ILE A 186 -9.63 -13.70 -7.08
N GLY A 187 -8.91 -14.75 -7.47
CA GLY A 187 -8.07 -14.79 -8.65
C GLY A 187 -8.63 -15.71 -9.71
N ALA A 188 -8.54 -15.32 -10.98
CA ALA A 188 -8.88 -16.17 -12.10
C ALA A 188 -7.84 -16.03 -13.21
N ARG A 189 -7.41 -17.15 -13.78
CA ARG A 189 -6.52 -17.17 -14.95
C ARG A 189 -6.94 -18.21 -15.98
N THR A 190 -6.56 -17.99 -17.23
CA THR A 190 -6.68 -18.98 -18.30
C THR A 190 -5.69 -18.73 -19.44
N THR A 191 -5.42 -19.74 -20.25
CA THR A 191 -4.59 -19.62 -21.46
C THR A 191 -5.43 -19.03 -22.60
N LEU A 192 -5.01 -17.88 -23.13
CA LEU A 192 -5.66 -17.22 -24.27
C LEU A 192 -5.18 -17.78 -25.61
N ILE A 193 -3.87 -17.97 -25.76
CA ILE A 193 -3.24 -18.38 -27.02
C ILE A 193 -2.19 -19.45 -26.72
N GLY A 194 -2.20 -20.55 -27.48
CA GLY A 194 -1.29 -21.67 -27.30
C GLY A 194 -1.81 -22.69 -26.29
N THR A 195 -0.90 -23.43 -25.66
CA THR A 195 -1.21 -24.42 -24.62
C THR A 195 -0.32 -24.20 -23.40
N PRO A 196 -0.73 -24.58 -22.18
CA PRO A 196 0.10 -24.43 -20.98
C PRO A 196 1.51 -25.04 -21.08
N THR A 197 1.69 -26.06 -21.93
CA THR A 197 2.96 -26.78 -22.12
C THR A 197 3.85 -26.23 -23.24
N THR A 198 3.35 -25.30 -24.06
CA THR A 198 4.09 -24.64 -25.15
C THR A 198 4.16 -23.14 -24.89
N PRO A 199 4.99 -22.35 -25.59
CA PRO A 199 4.93 -20.89 -25.47
C PRO A 199 3.49 -20.39 -25.64
N ASN A 200 3.02 -19.57 -24.72
CA ASN A 200 1.60 -19.22 -24.62
C ASN A 200 1.38 -17.83 -24.02
N LEU A 201 0.25 -17.22 -24.38
CA LEU A 201 -0.26 -16.00 -23.78
C LEU A 201 -1.42 -16.35 -22.85
N GLN A 202 -1.42 -15.75 -21.67
CA GLN A 202 -2.46 -15.94 -20.66
C GLN A 202 -3.09 -14.60 -20.29
N VAL A 203 -4.24 -14.68 -19.62
CA VAL A 203 -4.80 -13.60 -18.85
C VAL A 203 -4.96 -14.08 -17.41
N GLU A 204 -4.66 -13.20 -16.48
CA GLU A 204 -4.86 -13.41 -15.05
C GLU A 204 -5.43 -12.14 -14.45
N ALA A 205 -6.53 -12.26 -13.71
CA ALA A 205 -7.22 -11.14 -13.09
C ALA A 205 -7.49 -11.46 -11.62
N TRP A 206 -7.42 -10.43 -10.80
CA TRP A 206 -7.70 -10.49 -9.38
C TRP A 206 -8.68 -9.40 -8.99
N GLY A 207 -9.61 -9.76 -8.11
CA GLY A 207 -10.53 -8.84 -7.47
C GLY A 207 -10.47 -9.03 -5.97
N GLU A 208 -10.31 -7.95 -5.23
CA GLU A 208 -10.24 -7.97 -3.77
C GLU A 208 -11.22 -6.97 -3.17
N VAL A 209 -11.82 -7.33 -2.04
CA VAL A 209 -12.66 -6.42 -1.24
C VAL A 209 -12.16 -6.41 0.20
N TYR A 210 -12.10 -5.21 0.76
CA TYR A 210 -11.52 -4.95 2.08
C TYR A 210 -12.54 -4.34 3.02
N GLY A 211 -12.56 -4.82 4.26
CA GLY A 211 -13.30 -4.24 5.37
C GLY A 211 -12.37 -3.88 6.52
N PHE A 212 -12.63 -2.75 7.17
CA PHE A 212 -11.77 -2.21 8.21
C PHE A 212 -12.53 -1.98 9.52
N GLY A 213 -11.89 -2.33 10.64
CA GLY A 213 -12.31 -1.93 11.97
C GLY A 213 -11.86 -0.50 12.32
N ASP A 214 -12.47 0.07 13.35
CA ASP A 214 -12.04 1.37 13.87
C ASP A 214 -10.75 1.24 14.71
N ASN A 215 -9.86 2.22 14.58
CA ASN A 215 -8.74 2.42 15.51
C ASN A 215 -9.07 3.55 16.49
N ASN A 216 -9.52 3.17 17.67
CA ASN A 216 -9.90 4.09 18.77
C ASN A 216 -8.71 4.71 19.51
N LYS A 217 -7.48 4.31 19.20
CA LYS A 217 -6.24 4.81 19.81
C LYS A 217 -5.43 5.68 18.84
N SER A 218 -6.08 6.17 17.79
CA SER A 218 -5.45 6.98 16.77
C SER A 218 -5.32 8.46 17.18
N ALA A 219 -4.71 9.24 16.30
CA ALA A 219 -4.66 10.68 16.41
C ALA A 219 -4.69 11.34 15.02
N ALA A 220 -5.37 12.49 14.95
CA ALA A 220 -5.25 13.39 13.83
C ALA A 220 -3.96 14.21 13.96
N ASN A 221 -2.94 13.79 13.22
CA ASN A 221 -1.62 14.41 13.19
C ASN A 221 -1.52 15.48 12.08
N SER A 222 -0.80 16.55 12.37
CA SER A 222 -0.38 17.55 11.38
C SER A 222 1.14 17.74 11.46
N PRO A 223 1.87 17.63 10.34
CA PRO A 223 3.34 17.75 10.33
C PRO A 223 3.79 19.17 10.61
N ALA A 224 5.02 19.30 11.09
CA ALA A 224 5.67 20.60 11.15
C ALA A 224 5.87 21.12 9.73
N VAL A 225 5.46 22.37 9.48
CA VAL A 225 5.58 23.03 8.18
C VAL A 225 6.65 24.11 8.27
N SER A 226 7.64 24.01 7.40
CA SER A 226 8.74 24.98 7.28
C SER A 226 8.60 25.77 5.99
N ALA A 227 8.87 27.08 6.05
CA ALA A 227 9.00 27.90 4.84
C ALA A 227 10.42 27.79 4.28
N ASN A 228 10.57 27.87 2.95
CA ASN A 228 11.90 27.86 2.31
C ASN A 228 12.71 29.12 2.62
N ASN A 229 12.04 30.27 2.71
CA ASN A 229 12.65 31.54 3.08
C ASN A 229 11.65 32.40 3.85
N ILE A 230 12.09 33.02 4.94
CA ILE A 230 11.32 34.00 5.69
C ILE A 230 11.99 35.36 5.46
N PRO A 231 11.42 36.27 4.65
CA PRO A 231 12.06 37.53 4.29
C PRO A 231 12.26 38.43 5.51
N PHE A 232 13.28 39.27 5.50
CA PHE A 232 13.42 40.35 6.48
C PHE A 232 12.38 41.45 6.21
N PRO A 233 11.70 42.03 7.24
CA PRO A 233 11.89 41.80 8.68
C PRO A 233 11.00 40.71 9.28
N ALA A 234 10.25 39.93 8.49
CA ALA A 234 9.35 38.90 9.02
C ALA A 234 10.09 37.84 9.85
N SER A 235 11.36 37.56 9.56
CA SER A 235 12.21 36.67 10.36
C SER A 235 12.44 37.14 11.81
N LEU A 236 12.17 38.41 12.13
CA LEU A 236 12.20 38.92 13.51
C LEU A 236 10.98 38.47 14.33
N PHE A 237 9.87 38.13 13.65
CA PHE A 237 8.58 37.81 14.28
C PHE A 237 8.17 36.35 14.08
N PHE A 238 8.66 35.69 13.03
CA PHE A 238 8.33 34.32 12.69
C PHE A 238 9.59 33.46 12.70
N LYS A 239 9.53 32.34 13.43
CA LYS A 239 10.57 31.30 13.42
C LYS A 239 10.19 30.21 12.41
N ASN A 240 11.20 29.51 11.91
CA ASN A 240 11.02 28.27 11.17
C ASN A 240 11.17 27.10 12.18
N PRO A 241 10.25 26.12 12.24
CA PRO A 241 9.07 25.94 11.40
C PRO A 241 7.95 26.95 11.71
N ILE A 242 7.22 27.34 10.65
CA ILE A 242 6.11 28.32 10.72
C ILE A 242 4.83 27.72 11.30
N ALA A 243 4.67 26.39 11.22
CA ALA A 243 3.69 25.63 11.98
C ALA A 243 4.39 24.48 12.68
N GLN A 244 4.18 24.36 13.99
CA GLN A 244 4.69 23.23 14.76
C GLN A 244 3.84 21.98 14.49
N ALA A 245 4.46 20.80 14.61
CA ALA A 245 3.73 19.55 14.56
C ALA A 245 2.67 19.50 15.67
N SER A 246 1.53 18.88 15.39
CA SER A 246 0.47 18.65 16.36
C SER A 246 -0.11 17.24 16.23
N SER A 247 -0.66 16.75 17.33
CA SER A 247 -1.34 15.47 17.42
C SER A 247 -2.59 15.63 18.27
N THR A 248 -3.74 15.28 17.71
CA THR A 248 -5.04 15.39 18.40
C THR A 248 -5.66 14.00 18.51
N PRO A 249 -5.89 13.47 19.73
CA PRO A 249 -6.51 12.16 19.92
C PRO A 249 -7.83 12.02 19.15
N ALA A 250 -7.96 10.91 18.42
CA ALA A 250 -9.08 10.68 17.52
C ALA A 250 -9.32 9.18 17.28
N THR A 251 -10.54 8.85 16.86
CA THR A 251 -10.83 7.52 16.30
C THR A 251 -10.64 7.59 14.79
N PHE A 252 -9.79 6.72 14.26
CA PHE A 252 -9.62 6.53 12.81
C PHE A 252 -10.62 5.50 12.29
N HIS A 253 -11.26 5.85 11.18
CA HIS A 253 -12.18 5.00 10.44
C HIS A 253 -11.81 5.01 8.96
N GLU A 254 -11.86 3.84 8.33
CA GLU A 254 -11.69 3.68 6.88
C GLU A 254 -12.92 2.97 6.32
N GLN A 255 -13.52 3.55 5.29
CA GLN A 255 -14.60 2.88 4.55
C GLN A 255 -14.06 1.66 3.81
N PRO A 256 -14.91 0.67 3.46
CA PRO A 256 -14.50 -0.43 2.60
C PRO A 256 -13.80 0.05 1.32
N SER A 257 -12.88 -0.77 0.83
CA SER A 257 -12.17 -0.54 -0.42
C SER A 257 -12.15 -1.78 -1.29
N GLU A 258 -11.87 -1.58 -2.56
CA GLU A 258 -11.87 -2.62 -3.57
C GLU A 258 -10.62 -2.51 -4.42
N GLU A 259 -10.12 -3.63 -4.91
CA GLU A 259 -8.97 -3.66 -5.81
C GLU A 259 -9.23 -4.58 -7.00
N PHE A 260 -8.61 -4.20 -8.12
CA PHE A 260 -8.63 -4.96 -9.35
C PHE A 260 -7.23 -4.99 -9.94
N ARG A 261 -6.76 -6.19 -10.29
CA ARG A 261 -5.53 -6.40 -11.06
C ARG A 261 -5.85 -7.18 -12.31
N ILE A 262 -5.15 -6.86 -13.39
CA ILE A 262 -5.13 -7.69 -14.59
C ILE A 262 -3.72 -7.77 -15.16
N TYR A 263 -3.32 -8.96 -15.55
CA TYR A 263 -2.02 -9.29 -16.09
C TYR A 263 -2.17 -10.07 -17.39
N PHE A 264 -1.20 -9.93 -18.28
CA PHE A 264 -1.12 -10.68 -19.53
C PHE A 264 0.21 -11.44 -19.64
N PRO A 265 0.40 -12.55 -18.90
CA PRO A 265 1.65 -13.28 -18.93
C PRO A 265 1.91 -13.94 -20.29
N TYR A 266 3.05 -13.61 -20.90
CA TYR A 266 3.60 -14.38 -22.00
C TYR A 266 4.64 -15.36 -21.47
N ASN A 267 4.26 -16.64 -21.39
CA ASN A 267 5.15 -17.72 -20.99
C ASN A 267 5.96 -18.16 -22.21
N PHE A 268 7.23 -17.75 -22.26
CA PHE A 268 8.13 -18.06 -23.38
C PHE A 268 8.93 -19.35 -23.18
N ALA A 269 9.11 -19.80 -21.93
CA ALA A 269 9.71 -21.10 -21.61
C ALA A 269 8.93 -21.82 -20.50
N PRO A 270 7.79 -22.48 -20.85
CA PRO A 270 6.89 -23.10 -19.87
C PRO A 270 7.55 -24.17 -18.99
N ALA A 271 8.53 -24.92 -19.52
CA ALA A 271 9.27 -25.92 -18.74
C ALA A 271 10.03 -25.32 -17.54
N MET A 272 10.35 -24.02 -17.60
CA MET A 272 10.97 -23.26 -16.50
C MET A 272 9.96 -22.38 -15.76
N GLY A 273 8.67 -22.39 -16.16
CA GLY A 273 7.69 -21.40 -15.70
C GLY A 273 8.12 -19.96 -16.00
N ALA A 274 8.92 -19.74 -17.06
CA ALA A 274 9.48 -18.42 -17.35
C ALA A 274 8.51 -17.55 -18.15
N PHE A 275 8.24 -16.36 -17.65
CA PHE A 275 7.34 -15.40 -18.30
C PHE A 275 7.75 -13.94 -18.12
N ILE A 276 7.16 -13.10 -18.97
CA ILE A 276 7.05 -11.66 -18.79
C ILE A 276 5.57 -11.26 -18.83
N ALA A 277 5.13 -10.37 -17.95
CA ALA A 277 3.73 -9.98 -17.84
C ALA A 277 3.63 -8.46 -17.62
N PRO A 278 3.10 -7.69 -18.58
CA PRO A 278 2.57 -6.38 -18.28
C PRO A 278 1.30 -6.53 -17.41
N GLY A 279 1.11 -5.58 -16.51
CA GLY A 279 -0.01 -5.56 -15.57
C GLY A 279 -0.58 -4.18 -15.37
N PHE A 280 -1.85 -4.13 -15.01
CA PHE A 280 -2.54 -2.95 -14.54
C PHE A 280 -3.18 -3.26 -13.19
N TYR A 281 -3.06 -2.31 -12.27
CA TYR A 281 -3.68 -2.34 -10.96
C TYR A 281 -4.52 -1.08 -10.77
N GLN A 282 -5.68 -1.25 -10.15
CA GLN A 282 -6.55 -0.16 -9.75
C GLN A 282 -7.17 -0.46 -8.39
N SER A 283 -7.21 0.55 -7.53
CA SER A 283 -7.97 0.52 -6.29
C SER A 283 -9.07 1.57 -6.24
N PHE A 284 -10.09 1.32 -5.42
CA PHE A 284 -11.24 2.20 -5.23
C PHE A 284 -11.69 2.30 -3.77
N GLY A 285 -12.28 3.44 -3.39
CA GLY A 285 -12.93 3.62 -2.10
C GLY A 285 -11.97 3.99 -0.97
N GLY A 286 -12.11 3.36 0.20
CA GLY A 286 -11.17 3.56 1.31
C GLY A 286 -11.13 4.98 1.86
N LYS A 287 -12.28 5.66 1.91
CA LYS A 287 -12.35 7.00 2.51
C LYS A 287 -11.99 6.94 3.98
N GLN A 288 -10.91 7.63 4.32
CA GLN A 288 -10.40 7.76 5.68
C GLN A 288 -10.98 8.98 6.39
N THR A 289 -11.40 8.82 7.64
CA THR A 289 -11.99 9.89 8.46
C THR A 289 -11.55 9.75 9.91
N TYR A 290 -11.32 10.88 10.57
CA TYR A 290 -10.96 10.98 11.98
C TYR A 290 -12.12 11.59 12.76
N THR A 291 -12.54 10.92 13.84
CA THR A 291 -13.49 11.49 14.81
C THR A 291 -12.72 12.00 16.01
N ILE A 292 -12.62 13.32 16.14
CA ILE A 292 -11.84 14.00 17.19
C ILE A 292 -12.49 13.77 18.55
N HIS A 293 -11.74 13.25 19.53
CA HIS A 293 -12.30 12.88 20.84
C HIS A 293 -12.82 14.07 21.65
N ALA A 294 -12.16 15.23 21.53
CA ALA A 294 -12.46 16.40 22.33
C ALA A 294 -13.83 17.04 22.02
N ASN A 295 -14.32 16.90 20.79
CA ASN A 295 -15.54 17.59 20.33
C ASN A 295 -16.44 16.75 19.40
N GLY A 296 -16.07 15.50 19.10
CA GLY A 296 -16.79 14.63 18.19
C GLY A 296 -16.75 15.05 16.71
N ALA A 297 -15.94 16.04 16.34
CA ALA A 297 -15.86 16.51 14.96
C ALA A 297 -15.29 15.42 14.05
N LYS A 298 -15.93 15.23 12.88
CA LYS A 298 -15.43 14.34 11.83
C LYS A 298 -14.58 15.14 10.84
N VAL A 299 -13.33 14.71 10.67
CA VAL A 299 -12.35 15.30 9.77
C VAL A 299 -12.02 14.30 8.69
N ASP A 300 -12.25 14.68 7.43
CA ASP A 300 -11.79 13.92 6.28
C ASP A 300 -10.27 14.07 6.18
N SER A 301 -9.51 12.97 6.16
CA SER A 301 -8.05 13.05 6.03
C SER A 301 -7.60 13.44 4.62
N GLY A 302 -8.50 13.31 3.64
CA GLY A 302 -8.20 13.45 2.23
C GLY A 302 -7.62 12.22 1.56
N ASN A 303 -7.33 11.15 2.32
CA ASN A 303 -6.77 9.91 1.79
C ASN A 303 -7.85 8.92 1.34
N ARG A 304 -7.59 8.25 0.21
CA ARG A 304 -8.45 7.24 -0.39
C ARG A 304 -7.64 6.01 -0.78
N THR A 305 -8.33 4.89 -0.97
CA THR A 305 -7.82 3.72 -1.72
C THR A 305 -8.15 3.93 -3.17
N GLU A 306 -7.50 4.91 -3.79
CA GLU A 306 -7.71 5.24 -5.20
C GLU A 306 -6.35 5.44 -5.87
N GLU A 307 -5.81 4.35 -6.40
CA GLU A 307 -4.51 4.27 -7.05
C GLU A 307 -4.63 3.56 -8.39
N SER A 308 -3.90 4.04 -9.39
CA SER A 308 -3.74 3.40 -10.69
C SER A 308 -2.26 3.13 -10.90
N GLN A 309 -1.89 1.90 -11.22
CA GLN A 309 -0.48 1.53 -11.38
C GLN A 309 -0.29 0.64 -12.62
N LEU A 310 0.82 0.86 -13.32
CA LEU A 310 1.33 -0.05 -14.34
C LEU A 310 2.43 -0.91 -13.74
N ARG A 311 2.44 -2.19 -14.09
CA ARG A 311 3.47 -3.13 -13.67
C ARG A 311 4.09 -3.86 -14.85
N LEU A 312 5.36 -4.21 -14.71
CA LEU A 312 6.03 -5.20 -15.55
C LEU A 312 6.67 -6.24 -14.66
N ILE A 313 6.28 -7.49 -14.85
CA ILE A 313 6.70 -8.61 -14.02
C ILE A 313 7.48 -9.60 -14.89
N ALA A 314 8.57 -10.15 -14.37
CA ALA A 314 9.26 -11.28 -14.95
C ALA A 314 9.54 -12.33 -13.87
N SER A 315 9.37 -13.61 -14.21
CA SER A 315 9.58 -14.71 -13.26
C SER A 315 10.15 -15.93 -13.97
N THR A 316 10.87 -16.77 -13.23
CA THR A 316 11.34 -18.08 -13.69
C THR A 316 11.69 -18.99 -12.51
N PHE A 317 11.60 -20.30 -12.70
CA PHE A 317 12.23 -21.28 -11.84
C PHE A 317 13.71 -21.41 -12.21
N VAL A 318 14.60 -21.14 -11.24
CA VAL A 318 16.05 -21.34 -11.40
C VAL A 318 16.47 -22.79 -11.12
N ASN A 319 15.60 -23.54 -10.45
CA ASN A 319 15.64 -24.99 -10.28
C ASN A 319 14.21 -25.49 -9.98
N PRO A 320 13.93 -26.80 -9.94
CA PRO A 320 12.56 -27.33 -9.76
C PRO A 320 11.81 -26.90 -8.49
N SER A 321 12.49 -26.28 -7.53
CA SER A 321 11.93 -25.91 -6.23
C SER A 321 12.14 -24.44 -5.87
N THR A 322 12.79 -23.64 -6.72
CA THR A 322 13.10 -22.24 -6.42
C THR A 322 12.70 -21.35 -7.58
N GLN A 323 11.78 -20.42 -7.30
CA GLN A 323 11.34 -19.39 -8.22
C GLN A 323 11.92 -18.05 -7.80
N ILE A 324 12.31 -17.24 -8.79
CA ILE A 324 12.65 -15.84 -8.61
C ILE A 324 11.73 -15.01 -9.49
N MET A 325 11.26 -13.89 -8.96
CA MET A 325 10.42 -12.93 -9.66
C MET A 325 10.93 -11.51 -9.39
N LEU A 326 10.82 -10.68 -10.42
CA LEU A 326 11.09 -9.24 -10.39
C LEU A 326 9.82 -8.51 -10.80
N VAL A 327 9.46 -7.46 -10.06
CA VAL A 327 8.31 -6.60 -10.36
C VAL A 327 8.81 -5.16 -10.42
N GLY A 328 8.57 -4.48 -11.53
CA GLY A 328 8.68 -3.02 -11.62
C GLY A 328 7.28 -2.41 -11.65
N GLY A 329 7.03 -1.40 -10.83
CA GLY A 329 5.75 -0.69 -10.78
C GLY A 329 5.90 0.82 -10.91
N TYR A 330 4.87 1.45 -11.46
CA TYR A 330 4.80 2.90 -11.64
C TYR A 330 3.37 3.39 -11.42
N ASP A 331 3.18 4.23 -10.40
CA ASP A 331 1.88 4.85 -10.10
C ASP A 331 1.59 5.94 -11.13
N ILE A 332 0.48 5.79 -11.85
CA ILE A 332 -0.04 6.81 -12.77
C ILE A 332 -0.82 7.86 -11.98
N ALA A 333 -1.60 7.41 -10.98
CA ALA A 333 -2.45 8.25 -10.16
C ALA A 333 -2.55 7.66 -8.77
N ASN A 334 -2.64 8.53 -7.75
CA ASN A 334 -2.91 8.15 -6.37
C ASN A 334 -3.69 9.30 -5.72
N HIS A 335 -4.67 9.02 -4.86
CA HIS A 335 -5.40 10.04 -4.09
C HIS A 335 -5.10 9.92 -2.60
N GLY A 336 -4.27 10.84 -2.10
CA GLY A 336 -3.82 10.89 -0.72
C GLY A 336 -2.73 9.88 -0.38
N GLY A 337 -1.97 9.45 -1.38
CA GLY A 337 -0.82 8.57 -1.23
C GLY A 337 0.37 9.03 -2.08
N PRO A 338 1.57 8.49 -1.82
CA PRO A 338 2.74 8.73 -2.66
C PRO A 338 2.54 8.15 -4.06
N LEU A 339 3.02 8.84 -5.10
CA LEU A 339 3.09 8.28 -6.46
C LEU A 339 4.41 7.53 -6.59
N ASN A 340 4.36 6.23 -6.28
CA ASN A 340 5.54 5.39 -6.17
C ASN A 340 6.08 4.98 -7.54
N ARG A 341 7.40 4.87 -7.59
CA ARG A 341 8.13 3.98 -8.48
C ARG A 341 8.61 2.84 -7.62
N SER A 342 8.19 1.63 -7.96
CA SER A 342 8.46 0.46 -7.14
C SER A 342 9.34 -0.54 -7.88
N PHE A 343 10.20 -1.21 -7.11
CA PHE A 343 10.94 -2.37 -7.54
C PHE A 343 10.86 -3.43 -6.45
N GLU A 344 10.41 -4.63 -6.82
CA GLU A 344 10.30 -5.76 -5.91
C GLU A 344 11.05 -6.97 -6.44
N ILE A 345 11.72 -7.68 -5.53
CA ILE A 345 12.24 -9.02 -5.75
C ILE A 345 11.46 -9.98 -4.87
N ARG A 346 11.04 -11.11 -5.46
CA ARG A 346 10.46 -12.24 -4.75
C ARG A 346 11.26 -13.51 -4.99
N ILE A 347 11.55 -14.24 -3.92
CA ILE A 347 12.15 -15.58 -3.98
C ILE A 347 11.19 -16.54 -3.29
N ALA A 348 10.78 -17.59 -3.99
CA ALA A 348 9.94 -18.65 -3.43
C ALA A 348 10.70 -19.99 -3.41
N LYS A 349 10.57 -20.74 -2.32
CA LYS A 349 11.15 -22.08 -2.13
C LYS A 349 10.06 -23.07 -1.73
N PHE A 350 9.96 -24.16 -2.50
CA PHE A 350 9.02 -25.26 -2.28
C PHE A 350 9.75 -26.43 -1.59
N PHE A 351 9.20 -26.98 -0.50
CA PHE A 351 9.84 -28.07 0.28
C PHE A 351 8.87 -28.95 1.09
#